data_AF-A0A653C2S7-F1
#
_entry.id   AF-A0A653C2S7-F1
#
_cell.length_a   1.000
_cell.length_b   1.000
_cell.length_c   1.000
_cell.angle_alpha   90.00
_cell.angle_beta   90.00
_cell.angle_gamma   90.00
#
_symmetry.space_group_name_H-M   'P 1'
#
loop_
_entity.id
_entity.type
_entity.pdbx_description
1 polymer ?
#
loop_
_entity_poly.entity_id
_entity_poly.type
_entity_poly.pdbx_seq_one_letter_code
_entity_poly.pdbx_strand_id
1 'polypeptide(L)'
;MLYIYVSLSRYNLRGDCKKWVNEVIKKSSAELKDLFILSRCFQNLLPLYQRKKHEHRELVQKTKKKFFQNRITNTNNQVKEAWKVISEIGNKKVETTHLKIKNGSDIVEEPNLIASLLNDFCIQASLDLKHKINIAPLEFRVWKYLINCLLLYKNTLPSKSS
;
A
#
# COMPACT_ATOMS: atom_id res chain seq x y z
N MET A 1 6.42 -15.26 49.95
CA MET A 1 6.34 -15.34 48.48
C MET A 1 5.11 -14.59 48.02
N LEU A 2 5.27 -13.41 47.42
CA LEU A 2 4.15 -12.61 46.89
C LEU A 2 3.89 -13.03 45.44
N TYR A 3 2.80 -13.77 45.21
CA TYR A 3 2.29 -14.06 43.88
C TYR A 3 1.55 -12.82 43.36
N ILE A 4 2.17 -12.07 42.45
CA ILE A 4 1.48 -11.01 41.72
C ILE A 4 0.67 -11.68 40.60
N TYR A 5 -0.62 -11.87 40.86
CA TYR A 5 -1.60 -12.17 39.81
C TYR A 5 -1.75 -10.94 38.92
N VAL A 6 -1.04 -10.90 37.79
CA VAL A 6 -1.30 -9.90 36.76
C VAL A 6 -2.53 -10.35 35.97
N SER A 7 -3.67 -9.76 36.32
CA SER A 7 -4.96 -9.95 35.65
C SER A 7 -4.83 -9.77 34.12
N LEU A 8 -5.11 -10.83 33.36
CA LEU A 8 -5.12 -10.90 31.90
C LEU A 8 -6.33 -10.17 31.24
N SER A 9 -7.04 -9.31 31.97
CA SER A 9 -8.39 -8.88 31.61
C SER A 9 -8.49 -7.52 30.90
N ARG A 10 -7.57 -7.13 29.99
CA ARG A 10 -7.68 -5.82 29.30
C ARG A 10 -7.38 -5.73 27.80
N TYR A 11 -7.31 -6.82 27.03
CA TYR A 11 -7.25 -6.69 25.57
C TYR A 11 -7.96 -7.83 24.85
N ASN A 12 -9.26 -7.64 24.56
CA ASN A 12 -9.85 -7.82 23.22
C ASN A 12 -11.35 -8.07 23.30
N LEU A 13 -12.15 -7.00 23.18
CA LEU A 13 -13.49 -7.05 22.58
C LEU A 13 -13.73 -5.77 21.77
N ARG A 14 -12.79 -5.42 20.89
CA ARG A 14 -13.12 -4.55 19.75
C ARG A 14 -13.06 -5.45 18.51
N GLY A 15 -14.25 -5.64 17.94
CA GLY A 15 -14.52 -6.49 16.79
C GLY A 15 -13.55 -6.27 15.63
N ASP A 16 -13.42 -7.33 14.84
CA ASP A 16 -12.50 -7.53 13.72
C ASP A 16 -11.06 -7.90 14.10
N CYS A 17 -10.92 -9.17 14.49
CA CYS A 17 -9.67 -9.89 14.26
C CYS A 17 -9.30 -9.74 12.77
N LYS A 18 -8.23 -8.98 12.50
CA LYS A 18 -7.67 -8.82 11.15
C LYS A 18 -7.52 -10.20 10.50
N LYS A 19 -8.22 -10.44 9.39
CA LYS A 19 -8.32 -11.77 8.72
C LYS A 19 -6.97 -12.38 8.34
N TRP A 20 -5.92 -11.57 8.21
CA TRP A 20 -4.56 -12.00 7.88
C TRP A 20 -3.73 -12.47 9.09
N VAL A 21 -4.22 -12.29 10.32
CA VAL A 21 -3.50 -12.68 11.54
C VAL A 21 -3.73 -14.16 11.82
N ASN A 22 -2.64 -14.93 11.82
CA ASN A 22 -2.65 -16.35 12.13
C ASN A 22 -2.24 -16.61 13.61
N GLU A 23 -2.45 -17.85 14.06
CA GLU A 23 -2.07 -18.28 15.41
C GLU A 23 -0.55 -18.14 15.68
N VAL A 24 0.27 -18.28 14.64
CA VAL A 24 1.73 -18.10 14.72
C VAL A 24 2.10 -16.66 15.12
N ILE A 25 1.46 -15.65 14.52
CA ILE A 25 1.66 -14.24 14.89
C ILE A 25 1.16 -13.98 16.31
N LYS A 26 0.01 -14.55 16.69
CA LYS A 26 -0.54 -14.40 18.05
C LYS A 26 0.43 -14.95 19.09
N LYS A 27 0.95 -16.17 18.86
CA LYS A 27 1.94 -16.81 19.73
C LYS A 27 3.23 -15.98 19.81
N SER A 28 3.78 -15.58 18.67
CA SER A 28 4.97 -14.73 18.62
C SER A 28 4.77 -13.38 19.31
N SER A 29 3.56 -12.81 19.25
CA SER A 29 3.21 -11.58 19.96
C SER A 29 3.15 -11.78 21.48
N ALA A 30 2.63 -12.92 21.95
CA ALA A 30 2.60 -13.27 23.37
C ALA A 30 4.03 -13.46 23.91
N GLU A 31 4.84 -14.27 23.22
CA GLU A 31 6.25 -14.50 23.57
C GLU A 31 7.05 -13.20 23.64
N LEU A 32 6.79 -12.26 22.73
CA LEU A 32 7.46 -10.97 22.72
C LEU A 32 7.05 -10.09 23.92
N LYS A 33 5.80 -10.17 24.38
CA LYS A 33 5.34 -9.47 25.59
C LYS A 33 5.98 -10.05 26.84
N ASP A 34 6.05 -11.37 26.94
CA ASP A 34 6.69 -12.04 28.07
C ASP A 34 8.18 -11.68 28.12
N LEU A 35 8.86 -11.73 26.97
CA LEU A 35 10.25 -11.35 26.86
C LEU A 35 10.48 -9.85 27.16
N PHE A 36 9.54 -8.97 26.81
CA PHE A 36 9.60 -7.56 27.19
C PHE A 36 9.54 -7.39 28.71
N ILE A 37 8.62 -8.08 29.39
CA ILE A 37 8.50 -8.04 30.86
C ILE A 37 9.81 -8.54 31.48
N LEU A 38 10.35 -9.67 31.00
CA LEU A 38 11.62 -10.22 31.48
C LEU A 38 12.79 -9.25 31.25
N SER A 39 12.84 -8.57 30.11
CA SER A 39 13.91 -7.60 29.79
C SER A 39 13.90 -6.37 30.70
N ARG A 40 12.75 -6.05 31.33
CA ARG A 40 12.68 -4.98 32.33
C ARG A 40 13.31 -5.38 33.65
N CYS A 41 13.25 -6.66 34.01
CA CYS A 41 13.86 -7.19 35.23
C CYS A 41 15.34 -7.55 35.02
N PHE A 42 15.72 -7.96 33.80
CA PHE A 42 17.05 -8.43 33.47
C PHE A 42 17.59 -7.70 32.24
N GLN A 43 18.46 -6.71 32.44
CA GLN A 43 18.97 -5.85 31.37
C GLN A 43 19.79 -6.60 30.30
N ASN A 44 20.43 -7.71 30.68
CA ASN A 44 21.16 -8.59 29.75
C ASN A 44 20.25 -9.23 28.68
N LEU A 45 18.93 -9.26 28.89
CA LEU A 45 17.95 -9.78 27.92
C LEU A 45 17.45 -8.71 26.93
N LEU A 46 17.83 -7.44 27.11
CA LEU A 46 17.41 -6.36 26.22
C LEU A 46 17.84 -6.58 24.76
N PRO A 47 19.09 -7.02 24.44
CA PRO A 47 19.49 -7.32 23.07
C PRO A 47 18.68 -8.48 22.47
N LEU A 48 18.37 -9.50 23.28
CA LEU A 48 17.55 -10.64 22.85
C LEU A 48 16.12 -10.20 22.50
N TYR A 49 15.53 -9.34 23.33
CA TYR A 49 14.23 -8.74 23.06
C TYR A 49 14.22 -7.93 21.77
N GLN A 50 15.22 -7.06 21.55
CA GLN A 50 15.33 -6.27 20.33
C GLN A 50 15.40 -7.15 19.07
N ARG A 51 16.20 -8.22 19.11
CA ARG A 51 16.29 -9.21 18.03
C ARG A 51 14.94 -9.88 17.77
N LYS A 52 14.29 -10.40 18.83
CA LYS A 52 12.97 -11.05 18.71
C LYS A 52 11.88 -10.09 18.22
N LYS A 53 11.96 -8.82 18.61
CA LYS A 53 11.06 -7.76 18.12
C LYS A 53 11.24 -7.53 16.62
N HIS A 54 12.48 -7.54 16.15
CA HIS A 54 12.78 -7.43 14.72
C HIS A 54 12.24 -8.65 13.95
N GLU A 55 12.54 -9.87 14.41
CA GLU A 55 12.01 -11.12 13.84
C GLU A 55 10.48 -11.11 13.76
N HIS A 56 9.80 -10.66 14.83
CA HIS A 56 8.35 -10.53 14.85
C HIS A 56 7.82 -9.54 13.80
N ARG A 57 8.49 -8.39 13.62
CA ARG A 57 8.12 -7.41 12.58
C ARG A 57 8.23 -8.02 11.18
N GLU A 58 9.30 -8.75 10.90
CA GLU A 58 9.45 -9.43 9.62
C GLU A 58 8.36 -10.49 9.42
N LEU A 59 8.07 -11.29 10.44
CA LEU A 59 7.03 -12.31 10.39
C LEU A 59 5.67 -11.70 10.05
N VAL A 60 5.32 -10.58 10.69
CA VAL A 60 4.09 -9.83 10.41
C VAL A 60 4.06 -9.34 8.96
N GLN A 61 5.15 -8.75 8.46
CA GLN A 61 5.23 -8.26 7.08
C GLN A 61 5.09 -9.41 6.07
N LYS A 62 5.86 -10.49 6.25
CA LYS A 62 5.84 -11.67 5.38
C LYS A 62 4.46 -12.32 5.33
N THR A 63 3.83 -12.52 6.49
CA THR A 63 2.50 -13.12 6.57
C THR A 63 1.43 -12.24 5.95
N LYS A 64 1.46 -10.93 6.25
CA LYS A 64 0.52 -9.97 5.65
C LYS A 64 0.65 -9.94 4.13
N LYS A 65 1.88 -9.88 3.60
CA LYS A 65 2.15 -9.93 2.15
C LYS A 65 1.61 -11.21 1.54
N LYS A 66 1.93 -12.37 2.13
CA LYS A 66 1.49 -13.69 1.64
C LYS A 66 -0.04 -13.80 1.63
N PHE A 67 -0.72 -13.32 2.66
CA PHE A 67 -2.19 -13.35 2.73
C PHE A 67 -2.82 -12.58 1.56
N PHE A 68 -2.40 -11.34 1.32
CA PHE A 68 -2.96 -10.53 0.24
C PHE A 68 -2.56 -11.05 -1.14
N GLN A 69 -1.33 -11.55 -1.30
CA GLN A 69 -0.90 -12.18 -2.54
C GLN A 69 -1.78 -13.39 -2.88
N ASN A 70 -1.96 -14.30 -1.92
CA ASN A 70 -2.79 -15.49 -2.10
C ASN A 70 -4.24 -15.12 -2.43
N ARG A 71 -4.76 -14.06 -1.79
CA ARG A 71 -6.11 -13.56 -2.08
C ARG A 71 -6.25 -13.11 -3.54
N ILE A 72 -5.27 -12.41 -4.08
CA ILE A 72 -5.27 -11.95 -5.47
C ILE A 72 -5.12 -13.15 -6.43
N THR A 73 -4.20 -14.07 -6.16
CA THR A 73 -3.92 -15.19 -7.06
C THR A 73 -5.07 -16.20 -7.14
N ASN A 74 -5.82 -16.38 -6.04
CA ASN A 74 -6.90 -17.36 -5.96
C ASN A 74 -8.23 -16.85 -6.55
N THR A 75 -8.31 -15.57 -6.95
CA THR A 75 -9.49 -14.99 -7.60
C THR A 75 -9.43 -15.09 -9.13
N ASN A 76 -10.58 -15.33 -9.75
CA ASN A 76 -10.71 -15.36 -11.22
C ASN A 76 -10.33 -14.02 -11.88
N ASN A 77 -10.63 -12.88 -11.23
CA ASN A 77 -10.26 -11.55 -11.72
C ASN A 77 -9.21 -10.91 -10.80
N GLN A 78 -7.95 -11.19 -11.10
CA GLN A 78 -6.80 -10.75 -10.31
C GLN A 78 -6.66 -9.22 -10.29
N VAL A 79 -6.95 -8.53 -11.41
CA VAL A 79 -6.82 -7.07 -11.52
C VAL A 79 -7.81 -6.37 -10.61
N LYS A 80 -9.09 -6.79 -10.64
CA LYS A 80 -10.13 -6.22 -9.80
C LYS A 80 -9.84 -6.46 -8.31
N GLU A 81 -9.40 -7.67 -7.96
CA GLU A 81 -9.09 -7.98 -6.57
C GLU A 81 -7.85 -7.26 -6.06
N ALA A 82 -6.84 -7.04 -6.91
CA ALA A 82 -5.68 -6.23 -6.57
C ALA A 82 -6.07 -4.79 -6.23
N TRP A 83 -6.94 -4.17 -7.05
CA TRP A 83 -7.46 -2.83 -6.75
C TRP A 83 -8.28 -2.78 -5.46
N LYS A 84 -9.06 -3.83 -5.18
CA LYS A 84 -9.81 -3.96 -3.93
C LYS A 84 -8.89 -4.09 -2.71
N VAL A 85 -7.82 -4.86 -2.81
CA VAL A 85 -6.80 -4.97 -1.75
C VAL A 85 -6.11 -3.63 -1.51
N ILE A 86 -5.77 -2.90 -2.58
CA ILE A 86 -5.13 -1.57 -2.49
C ILE A 86 -6.07 -0.58 -1.79
N SER A 87 -7.37 -0.57 -2.15
CA SER A 87 -8.33 0.33 -1.51
C SER A 87 -8.57 -0.02 -0.04
N GLU A 88 -8.63 -1.31 0.31
CA GLU A 88 -8.76 -1.79 1.69
C GLU A 88 -7.54 -1.43 2.56
N ILE A 89 -6.32 -1.50 2.00
CA ILE A 89 -5.09 -1.14 2.73
C ILE A 89 -4.93 0.38 2.82
N GLY A 90 -5.32 1.10 1.77
CA GLY A 90 -5.09 2.53 1.61
C GLY A 90 -5.88 3.41 2.58
N ASN A 91 -6.93 2.89 3.23
CA ASN A 91 -7.73 3.57 4.26
C ASN A 91 -8.22 4.98 3.88
N LYS A 92 -8.28 5.32 2.58
CA LYS A 92 -8.71 6.63 2.11
C LYS A 92 -10.10 6.49 1.50
N LYS A 93 -11.11 6.94 2.25
CA LYS A 93 -12.27 7.54 1.61
C LYS A 93 -11.74 8.77 0.88
N VAL A 94 -11.62 8.69 -0.44
CA VAL A 94 -11.28 9.85 -1.25
C VAL A 94 -12.52 10.73 -1.26
N GLU A 95 -12.53 11.77 -0.44
CA GLU A 95 -13.49 12.87 -0.60
C GLU A 95 -13.06 13.62 -1.87
N THR A 96 -13.74 13.35 -2.98
CA THR A 96 -13.44 13.92 -4.30
C THR A 96 -13.97 15.35 -4.48
N THR A 97 -14.18 16.11 -3.40
CA THR A 97 -14.99 17.33 -3.52
C THR A 97 -14.21 18.54 -4.02
N HIS A 98 -12.89 18.65 -3.85
CA HIS A 98 -12.14 19.83 -4.35
C HIS A 98 -10.69 19.48 -4.73
N LEU A 99 -10.48 18.99 -5.95
CA LEU A 99 -9.15 18.81 -6.51
C LEU A 99 -8.60 20.18 -6.95
N LYS A 100 -7.48 20.60 -6.37
CA LYS A 100 -6.74 21.81 -6.77
C LYS A 100 -5.34 21.40 -7.17
N ILE A 101 -4.92 21.77 -8.38
CA ILE A 101 -3.56 21.52 -8.86
C ILE A 101 -2.87 22.87 -9.03
N LYS A 102 -1.67 22.98 -8.44
CA LYS A 102 -0.80 24.14 -8.63
C LYS A 102 0.10 23.89 -9.84
N ASN A 103 -0.04 24.70 -10.89
CA ASN A 103 0.83 24.70 -12.06
C ASN A 103 1.66 25.99 -12.07
N GLY A 104 2.92 25.92 -11.62
CA GLY A 104 3.76 27.11 -11.48
C GLY A 104 3.21 28.09 -10.44
N SER A 105 2.79 29.29 -10.88
CA SER A 105 2.16 30.33 -10.06
C SER A 105 0.65 30.14 -9.87
N ASP A 106 0.00 29.36 -10.73
CA ASP A 106 -1.46 29.37 -10.85
C ASP A 106 -2.10 28.16 -10.17
N ILE A 107 -3.24 28.38 -9.52
CA ILE A 107 -4.05 27.34 -8.88
C ILE A 107 -5.21 27.05 -9.82
N VAL A 108 -5.21 25.86 -10.41
CA VAL A 108 -6.27 25.40 -11.30
C VAL A 108 -7.24 24.52 -10.50
N GLU A 109 -8.49 24.95 -10.47
CA GLU A 109 -9.59 24.27 -9.75
C GLU A 109 -10.59 23.61 -10.71
N GLU A 110 -10.52 23.93 -12.01
CA GLU A 110 -11.43 23.41 -13.01
C GLU A 110 -11.08 21.96 -13.39
N PRO A 111 -11.99 20.98 -13.24
CA PRO A 111 -11.69 19.57 -13.46
C PRO A 111 -11.19 19.22 -14.87
N ASN A 112 -11.70 19.91 -15.90
CA ASN A 112 -11.30 19.66 -17.28
C ASN A 112 -9.85 20.13 -17.55
N LEU A 113 -9.48 21.28 -16.99
CA LEU A 113 -8.12 21.81 -17.09
C LEU A 113 -7.13 20.97 -16.26
N ILE A 114 -7.57 20.49 -15.09
CA ILE A 114 -6.80 19.54 -14.29
C ILE A 114 -6.54 18.26 -15.09
N ALA A 115 -7.56 17.71 -15.76
CA ALA A 115 -7.44 16.50 -16.56
C ALA A 115 -6.49 16.71 -17.74
N SER A 116 -6.57 17.85 -18.45
CA SER A 116 -5.64 18.15 -19.54
C SER A 116 -4.21 18.33 -19.05
N LEU A 117 -3.99 19.06 -17.95
CA LEU A 117 -2.65 19.26 -17.37
C LEU A 117 -2.02 17.93 -16.93
N LEU A 118 -2.80 17.05 -16.29
CA LEU A 118 -2.34 15.71 -15.92
C LEU A 118 -2.02 14.86 -17.14
N ASN A 119 -2.86 14.92 -18.17
CA ASN A 119 -2.64 14.20 -19.42
C ASN A 119 -1.35 14.65 -20.11
N ASP A 120 -1.15 15.96 -20.23
CA ASP A 120 0.05 16.55 -20.84
C ASP A 120 1.30 16.19 -20.02
N PHE A 121 1.22 16.24 -18.69
CA PHE A 121 2.30 15.78 -17.81
C PHE A 121 2.65 14.30 -18.03
N CYS A 122 1.66 13.42 -18.09
CA CYS A 122 1.88 11.99 -18.30
C CYS A 122 2.48 11.70 -19.68
N ILE A 123 2.03 12.41 -20.72
CA ILE A 123 2.61 12.31 -22.06
C ILE A 123 4.06 12.78 -22.05
N GLN A 124 4.34 13.95 -21.48
CA GLN A 124 5.70 14.50 -21.46
C GLN A 124 6.66 13.62 -20.65
N ALA A 125 6.24 13.15 -19.48
CA ALA A 125 7.02 12.23 -18.66
C ALA A 125 7.32 10.92 -19.43
N SER A 126 6.37 10.41 -20.22
CA SER A 126 6.58 9.22 -21.03
C SER A 126 7.61 9.45 -22.16
N LEU A 127 7.63 10.63 -22.77
CA LEU A 127 8.61 11.01 -23.79
C LEU A 127 10.01 11.17 -23.18
N ASP A 128 10.12 11.86 -22.04
CA ASP A 128 11.39 12.03 -21.32
C ASP A 128 11.99 10.69 -20.88
N LEU A 129 11.15 9.75 -20.46
CA LEU A 129 11.57 8.38 -20.14
C LEU A 129 12.03 7.63 -21.40
N LYS A 130 11.32 7.76 -22.53
CA LYS A 130 11.73 7.15 -23.80
C LYS A 130 13.09 7.67 -24.27
N HIS A 131 13.39 8.95 -24.06
CA HIS A 131 14.69 9.53 -24.38
C HIS A 131 15.81 9.08 -23.42
N LYS A 132 15.48 8.82 -22.14
CA LYS A 132 16.45 8.33 -21.14
C LYS A 132 16.68 6.81 -21.19
N ILE A 133 15.68 6.04 -21.61
CA ILE A 133 15.71 4.56 -21.67
C ILE A 133 16.01 4.14 -23.11
N ASN A 134 17.25 4.38 -23.54
CA ASN A 134 17.81 3.69 -24.71
C ASN A 134 18.52 2.39 -24.29
N ILE A 135 17.97 1.66 -23.30
CA ILE A 135 18.47 0.35 -22.86
C ILE A 135 17.28 -0.58 -22.49
N ALA A 136 17.15 -1.64 -23.30
CA ALA A 136 16.49 -2.94 -23.10
C ALA A 136 14.94 -3.07 -23.14
N PRO A 137 14.41 -4.21 -23.66
CA PRO A 137 13.05 -4.29 -24.25
C PRO A 137 11.96 -4.79 -23.29
N LEU A 138 12.25 -5.01 -22.00
CA LEU A 138 11.39 -5.83 -21.14
C LEU A 138 10.33 -5.08 -20.31
N GLU A 139 10.39 -3.74 -20.20
CA GLU A 139 9.34 -2.95 -19.52
C GLU A 139 8.19 -2.52 -20.46
N PHE A 140 8.22 -2.91 -21.73
CA PHE A 140 7.36 -2.35 -22.78
C PHE A 140 5.86 -2.72 -22.68
N ARG A 141 5.47 -3.74 -21.90
CA ARG A 141 4.10 -4.27 -21.96
C ARG A 141 3.06 -3.42 -21.23
N VAL A 142 3.39 -2.88 -20.06
CA VAL A 142 2.46 -2.03 -19.28
C VAL A 142 2.33 -0.65 -19.94
N TRP A 143 3.45 -0.11 -20.43
CA TRP A 143 3.51 1.20 -21.06
C TRP A 143 2.85 1.23 -22.45
N LYS A 144 2.96 0.15 -23.25
CA LYS A 144 2.25 0.04 -24.52
C LYS A 144 0.72 0.09 -24.34
N TYR A 145 0.21 -0.49 -23.26
CA TYR A 145 -1.22 -0.46 -22.95
C TYR A 145 -1.68 0.94 -22.53
N LEU A 146 -0.91 1.61 -21.67
CA LEU A 146 -1.17 3.00 -21.26
C LEU A 146 -1.13 3.98 -22.45
N ILE A 147 -0.12 3.87 -23.31
CA ILE A 147 0.00 4.71 -24.52
C ILE A 147 -1.18 4.47 -25.48
N ASN A 148 -1.59 3.22 -25.70
CA ASN A 148 -2.75 2.93 -26.55
C ASN A 148 -4.05 3.49 -25.96
N CYS A 149 -4.25 3.42 -24.65
CA CYS A 149 -5.43 4.02 -24.00
C CYS A 149 -5.44 5.55 -24.16
N LEU A 150 -4.29 6.21 -24.05
CA LEU A 150 -4.16 7.66 -24.21
C LEU A 150 -4.34 8.11 -25.67
N LEU A 151 -3.83 7.34 -26.64
CA LEU A 151 -4.01 7.63 -28.06
C LEU A 151 -5.46 7.44 -28.52
N LEU A 152 -6.17 6.43 -28.01
CA LEU A 152 -7.59 6.22 -28.27
C LEU A 152 -8.44 7.38 -27.74
N TYR A 153 -8.07 7.95 -26.59
CA TYR A 153 -8.74 9.14 -26.04
C TYR A 153 -8.54 10.38 -26.92
N LYS A 154 -7.33 10.59 -27.46
CA LYS A 154 -7.05 11.71 -28.37
C LYS A 154 -7.84 11.64 -29.68
N ASN A 155 -8.10 10.44 -30.20
CA ASN A 155 -8.82 10.22 -31.46
C ASN A 155 -10.35 10.24 -31.32
N THR A 156 -10.88 10.31 -30.09
CA THR A 156 -12.33 10.36 -29.81
C THR A 156 -12.81 11.73 -29.36
N LEU A 157 -11.91 12.70 -29.20
CA LEU A 157 -12.27 14.10 -29.03
C LEU A 157 -12.70 14.67 -30.40
N PRO A 158 -13.95 15.15 -30.55
CA PRO A 158 -14.36 15.81 -31.78
C PRO A 158 -13.46 17.03 -31.99
N SER A 159 -12.88 17.13 -33.19
CA SER A 159 -12.21 18.34 -33.64
C SER A 159 -13.18 19.50 -33.44
N LYS A 160 -12.82 20.43 -32.56
CA LYS A 160 -13.43 21.77 -32.59
C LYS A 160 -13.10 22.35 -33.96
N SER A 161 -14.08 22.28 -34.84
CA SER A 161 -14.16 23.07 -36.06
C SER A 161 -14.61 24.47 -35.67
N SER A 162 -13.93 25.45 -36.28
CA SER A 162 -14.14 26.90 -36.22
C SER A 162 -13.61 27.63 -34.98
#